data_AF-A0A9D2HRY9-F1
#
_entry.id   AF-A0A9D2HRY9-F1
#
_cell.length_a   1.000
_cell.length_b   1.000
_cell.length_c   1.000
_cell.angle_alpha   90.00
_cell.angle_beta   90.00
_cell.angle_gamma   90.00
#
_symmetry.space_group_name_H-M   'P 1'
#
loop_
_entity.id
_entity.type
_entity.pdbx_description
1 polymer ?
#
loop_
_entity_poly.entity_id
_entity_poly.type
_entity_poly.pdbx_seq_one_letter_code
_entity_poly.pdbx_strand_id
1 'polypeptide(L)' 'MDRLLCGDVGYGKTEVAIRAAFKAVMDQKQVVYLVPTTILAQQQYEEFKNRMKEYPIRIELLNRFRKRIKYGK' A
#
# COMPACT_ATOMS: atom_id res chain seq x y z
N MET A 1 -15.49 5.68 -3.73
CA MET A 1 -15.22 7.04 -4.24
C MET A 1 -14.66 6.91 -5.64
N ASP A 2 -15.02 7.82 -6.53
CA ASP A 2 -14.42 7.96 -7.86
C ASP A 2 -13.77 9.35 -7.93
N ARG A 3 -12.44 9.40 -7.77
CA ARG A 3 -11.66 10.64 -7.67
C ARG A 3 -10.30 10.47 -8.33
N LEU A 4 -9.88 11.47 -9.09
CA LEU A 4 -8.53 11.59 -9.64
C LEU A 4 -7.74 12.64 -8.87
N LEU A 5 -6.60 12.23 -8.29
CA LEU A 5 -5.67 13.15 -7.63
C LEU A 5 -4.47 13.40 -8.54
N CYS A 6 -4.44 14.57 -9.17
CA CYS A 6 -3.32 15.02 -10.01
C CYS A 6 -2.32 15.84 -9.20
N GLY A 7 -1.05 15.79 -9.60
CA GLY A 7 0.02 16.59 -9.05
C GLY A 7 1.37 16.12 -9.57
N ASP A 8 2.38 16.98 -9.55
CA ASP A 8 3.71 16.64 -10.01
C ASP A 8 4.43 15.67 -9.03
N VAL A 9 5.56 15.11 -9.45
CA VAL A 9 6.43 14.29 -8.60
C VAL A 9 6.84 15.10 -7.36
N GLY A 10 6.77 14.48 -6.19
CA GLY A 10 7.13 15.13 -4.91
C GLY A 10 6.00 15.89 -4.21
N TYR A 11 4.84 16.11 -4.83
CA TYR A 11 3.71 16.85 -4.24
C TYR A 11 2.89 16.06 -3.18
N GLY A 12 3.44 14.98 -2.64
CA GLY A 12 2.81 14.26 -1.53
C GLY A 12 1.56 13.44 -1.89
N LYS A 13 1.34 13.08 -3.16
CA LYS A 13 0.19 12.22 -3.57
C LYS A 13 0.11 10.92 -2.77
N THR A 14 1.27 10.32 -2.48
CA THR A 14 1.39 9.11 -1.67
C THR A 14 0.89 9.30 -0.25
N GLU A 15 1.14 10.45 0.38
CA GLU A 15 0.69 10.74 1.75
C GLU A 15 -0.84 10.77 1.84
N VAL A 16 -1.50 11.37 0.84
CA VAL A 16 -2.97 11.37 0.76
C VAL A 16 -3.50 9.94 0.68
N ALA A 17 -2.87 9.10 -0.15
CA ALA A 17 -3.28 7.71 -0.30
C ALA A 17 -3.03 6.88 0.97
N ILE A 18 -1.89 7.07 1.65
CA ILE A 18 -1.57 6.39 2.91
C ILE A 18 -2.58 6.76 4.00
N ARG A 19 -2.94 8.04 4.13
CA ARG A 19 -3.95 8.47 5.12
C ARG A 19 -5.34 7.92 4.81
N ALA A 20 -5.73 7.88 3.53
CA ALA A 20 -6.98 7.28 3.11
C ALA A 20 -7.01 5.77 3.41
N ALA A 21 -5.91 5.06 3.12
CA ALA A 21 -5.77 3.65 3.42
C ALA A 21 -5.83 3.38 4.93
N PHE A 22 -5.09 4.16 5.72
CA PHE A 22 -5.10 4.06 7.18
C PHE A 22 -6.53 4.22 7.73
N LYS A 23 -7.26 5.26 7.31
CA LYS A 23 -8.63 5.48 7.75
C LYS A 23 -9.55 4.30 7.38
N ALA A 24 -9.44 3.77 6.16
CA ALA A 24 -10.23 2.62 5.73
C ALA A 24 -9.93 1.35 6.55
N VAL A 25 -8.66 1.09 6.86
CA VAL A 25 -8.24 -0.07 7.68
C VAL A 25 -8.69 0.06 9.13
N MET A 26 -8.64 1.26 9.71
CA MET A 26 -9.17 1.51 11.07
C MET A 26 -10.68 1.23 11.14
N ASP A 27 -11.40 1.42 10.04
CA ASP A 27 -12.82 1.05 9.91
C ASP A 27 -13.01 -0.44 9.51
N GLN A 28 -12.00 -1.28 9.76
CA GLN A 28 -11.96 -2.72 9.48
C GLN A 28 -12.19 -3.11 8.02
N LYS A 29 -11.86 -2.24 7.05
CA LYS A 29 -11.93 -2.55 5.63
C LYS A 29 -10.57 -2.88 5.05
N GLN A 30 -10.55 -3.77 4.06
CA GLN A 30 -9.35 -4.09 3.30
C GLN A 30 -9.06 -3.01 2.25
N VAL A 31 -7.78 -2.75 2.01
CA VAL A 31 -7.31 -1.77 1.02
C VAL A 31 -6.37 -2.45 0.04
N VAL A 32 -6.53 -2.14 -1.25
CA VAL A 32 -5.62 -2.56 -2.32
C VAL A 32 -4.93 -1.32 -2.88
N TYR A 33 -3.60 -1.36 -2.98
CA TYR A 33 -2.79 -0.30 -3.57
C TYR A 33 -2.08 -0.84 -4.81
N LEU A 34 -2.56 -0.46 -6.00
CA LEU A 34 -2.04 -0.94 -7.28
C LEU A 34 -1.02 0.06 -7.85
N VAL A 35 0.05 -0.48 -8.44
CA VAL A 35 1.13 0.30 -9.05
C VAL A 35 1.60 -0.35 -10.35
N PRO A 36 2.15 0.42 -11.30
CA PRO A 36 2.51 -0.08 -12.63
C PRO A 36 3.76 -0.97 -12.68
N THR A 37 4.66 -0.90 -11.68
CA THR A 37 5.94 -1.63 -11.73
C THR A 37 6.28 -2.28 -10.40
N THR A 38 7.06 -3.37 -10.47
CA THR A 38 7.50 -4.12 -9.28
C THR A 38 8.43 -3.33 -8.38
N ILE A 39 9.25 -2.44 -8.96
CA ILE A 39 10.15 -1.55 -8.21
C ILE A 39 9.33 -0.58 -7.38
N LEU A 40 8.33 0.06 -8.00
CA LEU A 40 7.44 0.96 -7.28
C LEU A 40 6.61 0.21 -6.24
N ALA A 41 6.20 -1.04 -6.51
CA ALA A 41 5.49 -1.86 -5.53
C ALA A 41 6.32 -2.10 -4.27
N GLN A 42 7.61 -2.41 -4.43
CA GLN A 42 8.54 -2.57 -3.30
C GLN A 42 8.72 -1.25 -2.53
N GLN A 43 8.93 -0.14 -3.24
CA GLN A 43 9.09 1.18 -2.61
C GLN A 43 7.85 1.57 -1.78
N GLN A 44 6.66 1.41 -2.36
CA GLN A 44 5.41 1.73 -1.66
C GLN A 44 5.17 0.77 -0.50
N TYR A 45 5.49 -0.53 -0.64
CA TYR A 45 5.40 -1.48 0.46
C TYR A 45 6.26 -1.07 1.66
N GLU A 46 7.53 -0.70 1.46
CA GLU A 46 8.39 -0.25 2.55
C GLU A 46 7.88 1.05 3.18
N GLU A 47 7.41 2.01 2.38
CA GLU A 47 6.84 3.26 2.89
C GLU A 47 5.60 2.99 3.75
N PHE A 48 4.64 2.20 3.25
CA PHE A 48 3.44 1.81 3.99
C PHE A 48 3.80 1.08 5.30
N LYS A 49 4.75 0.13 5.24
CA LYS A 49 5.20 -0.63 6.42
C LYS A 49 5.84 0.28 7.46
N ASN A 50 6.67 1.23 7.05
CA ASN A 50 7.29 2.20 7.95
C ASN A 50 6.27 3.16 8.57
N ARG A 51 5.34 3.68 7.76
CA ARG A 51 4.31 4.64 8.20
C ARG A 51 3.27 4.02 9.14
N MET A 52 3.01 2.72 9.00
CA MET A 52 2.02 1.99 9.81
C MET A 52 2.65 1.11 10.91
N LYS A 53 3.96 1.22 11.17
CA LYS A 53 4.71 0.33 12.08
C LYS A 53 4.18 0.28 13.53
N GLU A 54 3.52 1.35 13.98
CA GLU A 54 3.00 1.50 15.35
C GLU A 54 1.55 1.00 15.49
N TYR A 55 0.97 0.49 14.42
CA TYR A 55 -0.42 0.04 14.37
C TYR A 55 -0.48 -1.46 14.07
N PRO A 56 -1.51 -2.16 14.58
CA PRO A 56 -1.71 -3.58 14.31
C PRO A 56 -2.27 -3.83 12.90
N ILE A 57 -1.64 -3.25 11.87
CA ILE A 57 -2.03 -3.36 10.47
C ILE A 57 -1.08 -4.32 9.76
N ARG A 58 -1.63 -5.38 9.17
CA ARG A 58 -0.86 -6.30 8.32
C ARG A 58 -0.75 -5.73 6.91
N ILE A 59 0.48 -5.56 6.43
CA ILE A 59 0.78 -5.07 5.09
C ILE A 59 1.55 -6.15 4.35
N GLU A 60 1.10 -6.47 3.14
CA GLU A 60 1.73 -7.48 2.29
C GLU A 60 1.96 -6.96 0.88
N LEU A 61 3.03 -7.44 0.27
CA LEU A 61 3.40 -7.15 -1.11
C LEU A 61 3.10 -8.36 -1.98
N LEU A 62 2.32 -8.16 -3.05
CA LEU A 62 2.11 -9.15 -4.10
C LEU A 62 2.75 -8.65 -5.40
N ASN A 63 3.77 -9.34 -5.87
CA ASN A 63 4.39 -9.07 -7.17
C ASN A 63 5.08 -10.35 -7.70
N ARG A 64 5.61 -10.31 -8.93
CA ARG A 64 6.27 -11.46 -9.57
C ARG A 64 7.52 -11.99 -8.85
N PHE A 65 8.13 -11.19 -7.97
CA PHE A 65 9.36 -11.56 -7.26
C PHE A 65 9.07 -12.21 -5.89
N ARG A 66 7.84 -12.11 -5.37
CA ARG A 66 7.44 -12.91 -4.22
C ARG A 66 7.22 -14.35 -4.66
N LYS A 67 7.95 -15.27 -4.04
CA LYS A 67 7.68 -16.72 -4.16
C LYS A 67 6.26 -16.99 -3.69
N ARG A 68 5.55 -17.87 -4.40
CA ARG A 68 4.23 -18.35 -3.99
C ARG A 68 4.38 -19.04 -2.64
N ILE A 69 3.83 -18.45 -1.58
CA ILE A 69 3.70 -19.14 -0.30
C ILE A 69 2.77 -20.32 -0.56
N LYS A 70 3.28 -21.55 -0.42
CA LYS A 70 2.43 -22.75 -0.42
C LYS A 70 1.58 -22.68 0.85
N TYR A 71 0.32 -22.29 0.71
CA TYR A 71 -0.65 -22.57 1.75
C TYR A 71 -0.94 -24.09 1.71
N GLY A 72 -0.53 -24.82 2.75
CA GLY A 72 -0.97 -26.20 3.00
C GLY A 72 -0.22 -27.32 2.28
N LYS A 73 1.10 -27.46 2.50
CA LYS A 73 1.77 -28.76 2.56
C LYS A 73 3.08 -28.64 3.34
#